data_AF-A0A1Q7VSQ1-F1
#
_entry.id   AF-A0A1Q7VSQ1-F1
#
_cell.length_a   1.000
_cell.length_b   1.000
_cell.length_c   1.000
_cell.angle_alpha   90.00
_cell.angle_beta   90.00
_cell.angle_gamma   90.00
#
_symmetry.space_group_name_H-M   'P 1'
#
loop_
_entity.id
_entity.type
_entity.pdbx_description
1 polymer ?
#
loop_
_entity_poly.entity_id
_entity_poly.type
_entity_poly.pdbx_seq_one_letter_code
_entity_poly.pdbx_strand_id
1 'polypeptide(L)'
;MIIGVIVAILLIAAVAAIAVVEYQKRRMRASFGPEYDEIVRRQGGTRAADHELSRRRQAYAELDLRALSDDERADYAEEWQHVQGAFVDDPRAAVADADALVRRLARSRGYPDTGEEDLLSLLSVAHRTTITGYREATGVRQAMERDPQGASTEDLRQALQRYGAFFEDMLAASGAADDAPPTRDRDSRRALSLEERR
;
A
#
# COMPACT_ATOMS: atom_id res chain seq x y z
N MET A 1 51.69 -3.23 4.47
CA MET A 1 50.82 -2.07 4.22
C MET A 1 49.50 -2.46 3.55
N ILE A 2 49.53 -3.19 2.42
CA ILE A 2 48.33 -3.58 1.64
C ILE A 2 47.29 -4.38 2.47
N ILE A 3 47.75 -5.32 3.30
CA ILE A 3 46.86 -6.14 4.16
C ILE A 3 46.06 -5.26 5.15
N GLY A 4 46.68 -4.22 5.72
CA GLY A 4 46.00 -3.32 6.66
C GLY A 4 44.91 -2.47 6.00
N VAL A 5 45.11 -2.08 4.74
CA VAL A 5 44.12 -1.30 3.96
C VAL A 5 42.89 -2.17 3.62
N ILE A 6 43.10 -3.43 3.25
CA ILE A 6 42.00 -4.36 2.93
C ILE A 6 41.14 -4.61 4.17
N VAL A 7 41.75 -4.83 5.33
CA VAL A 7 41.02 -5.03 6.60
C VAL A 7 40.21 -3.80 6.97
N ALA A 8 40.76 -2.59 6.78
CA ALA A 8 40.05 -1.35 7.05
C ALA A 8 38.82 -1.17 6.13
N ILE A 9 38.95 -1.48 4.83
CA ILE A 9 37.83 -1.39 3.88
C ILE A 9 36.72 -2.39 4.24
N LEU A 10 37.08 -3.63 4.61
CA LEU A 10 36.09 -4.64 5.02
C LEU A 10 35.34 -4.22 6.29
N LEU A 11 36.02 -3.61 7.26
CA LEU A 11 35.40 -3.08 8.46
C LEU A 11 34.43 -1.93 8.15
N ILE A 12 34.82 -1.00 7.28
CA ILE A 12 33.96 0.12 6.86
C ILE A 12 32.73 -0.42 6.11
N ALA A 13 32.91 -1.38 5.21
CA ALA A 13 31.81 -2.01 4.48
C ALA A 13 30.85 -2.74 5.42
N ALA A 14 31.36 -3.45 6.43
CA ALA A 14 30.53 -4.13 7.43
C ALA A 14 29.73 -3.12 8.29
N VAL A 15 30.36 -2.04 8.75
CA VAL A 15 29.68 -0.99 9.52
C VAL A 15 28.63 -0.27 8.66
N ALA A 16 28.93 0.03 7.41
CA ALA A 16 27.98 0.62 6.47
C ALA A 16 26.79 -0.31 6.20
N ALA A 17 27.02 -1.61 6.02
CA ALA A 17 25.96 -2.60 5.85
C ALA A 17 25.04 -2.69 7.08
N ILE A 18 25.62 -2.71 8.29
CA ILE A 18 24.86 -2.69 9.56
C ILE A 18 24.05 -1.40 9.67
N ALA A 19 24.65 -0.25 9.36
CA ALA A 19 23.97 1.04 9.41
C ALA A 19 22.79 1.12 8.41
N VAL A 20 22.95 0.57 7.20
CA VAL A 20 21.87 0.48 6.20
C VAL A 20 20.71 -0.38 6.68
N VAL A 21 21.00 -1.55 7.25
CA VAL A 21 19.96 -2.45 7.80
C VAL A 21 19.22 -1.78 8.96
N GLU A 22 19.94 -1.11 9.85
CA GLU A 22 19.35 -0.45 11.02
C GLU A 22 18.54 0.79 10.65
N TYR A 23 18.98 1.55 9.65
CA TYR A 23 18.24 2.66 9.08
C TYR A 23 16.94 2.20 8.40
N GLN A 24 17.00 1.08 7.65
CA GLN A 24 15.82 0.48 7.01
C GLN A 24 14.78 0.01 8.04
N LYS A 25 15.19 -0.59 9.17
CA LYS A 25 14.29 -0.99 10.26
C LYS A 25 13.54 0.18 10.89
N ARG A 26 14.24 1.28 11.17
CA ARG A 26 13.62 2.49 11.73
C ARG A 26 12.64 3.13 10.74
N ARG A 27 12.97 3.10 9.45
CA ARG A 27 12.06 3.56 8.37
C ARG A 27 10.87 2.62 8.20
N MET A 28 11.02 1.31 8.44
CA MET A 28 9.94 0.32 8.42
C MET A 28 8.83 0.69 9.41
N ARG A 29 9.22 0.93 10.67
CA ARG A 29 8.33 1.38 11.76
C ARG A 29 7.64 2.70 11.43
N ALA A 30 8.41 3.67 10.91
CA ALA A 30 7.88 4.97 10.52
C ALA A 30 6.93 4.89 9.30
N SER A 31 7.10 3.89 8.43
CA SER A 31 6.28 3.73 7.21
C SER A 31 4.99 2.94 7.45
N PHE A 32 5.03 1.80 8.17
CA PHE A 32 3.87 0.91 8.35
C PHE A 32 2.99 1.23 9.56
N GLY A 33 3.45 2.05 10.50
CA GLY A 33 2.63 2.55 11.59
C GLY A 33 1.96 1.44 12.42
N PRO A 34 0.65 1.53 12.74
CA PRO A 34 -0.06 0.58 13.62
C PRO A 34 0.00 -0.89 13.16
N GLU A 35 0.17 -1.14 11.87
CA GLU A 35 0.27 -2.50 11.33
C GLU A 35 1.57 -3.19 11.72
N TYR A 36 2.66 -2.42 11.87
CA TYR A 36 3.92 -2.94 12.42
C TYR A 36 3.71 -3.41 13.86
N ASP A 37 3.08 -2.58 14.69
CA ASP A 37 2.86 -2.87 16.10
C ASP A 37 1.98 -4.09 16.30
N GLU A 38 0.96 -4.27 15.47
CA GLU A 38 0.09 -5.46 15.50
C GLU A 38 0.84 -6.74 15.13
N ILE A 39 1.68 -6.71 14.08
CA ILE A 39 2.47 -7.88 13.68
C ILE A 39 3.49 -8.22 14.77
N VAL A 40 4.11 -7.22 15.41
CA VAL A 40 5.03 -7.43 16.53
C VAL A 40 4.31 -8.10 17.71
N ARG A 41 3.10 -7.63 18.07
CA ARG A 41 2.28 -8.25 19.13
C ARG A 41 1.92 -9.69 18.81
N ARG A 42 1.44 -9.96 17.59
CA ARG A 42 0.96 -11.28 17.17
C ARG A 42 2.10 -12.30 17.00
N GLN A 43 3.25 -11.89 16.49
CA GLN A 43 4.37 -12.78 16.16
C GLN A 43 5.50 -12.79 17.20
N GLY A 44 5.34 -12.07 18.31
CA GLY A 44 6.24 -12.14 19.47
C GLY A 44 7.63 -11.51 19.26
N GLY A 45 7.79 -10.61 18.28
CA GLY A 45 9.06 -9.89 18.14
C GLY A 45 9.26 -9.10 16.86
N THR A 46 10.13 -8.08 16.97
CA THR A 46 10.57 -7.18 15.89
C THR A 46 11.15 -7.93 14.67
N ARG A 47 11.92 -9.00 14.88
CA ARG A 47 12.55 -9.75 13.75
C ARG A 47 11.53 -10.41 12.83
N ALA A 48 10.49 -11.01 13.41
CA ALA A 48 9.44 -11.68 12.63
C ALA A 48 8.62 -10.64 11.85
N ALA A 49 8.30 -9.51 12.48
CA ALA A 49 7.63 -8.39 11.83
C ALA A 49 8.45 -7.80 10.66
N ASP A 50 9.75 -7.57 10.86
CA ASP A 50 10.63 -7.05 9.80
C ASP A 50 10.70 -8.01 8.60
N HIS A 51 10.76 -9.33 8.84
CA HIS A 51 10.78 -10.35 7.79
C HIS A 51 9.46 -10.39 7.01
N GLU A 52 8.32 -10.42 7.71
CA GLU A 52 6.99 -10.43 7.11
C GLU A 52 6.76 -9.18 6.24
N LEU A 53 7.11 -7.99 6.72
CA LEU A 53 6.96 -6.75 5.96
C LEU A 53 7.89 -6.69 4.74
N SER A 54 9.10 -7.25 4.86
CA SER A 54 10.03 -7.35 3.73
C SER A 54 9.45 -8.25 2.64
N ARG A 55 8.87 -9.40 3.02
CA ARG A 55 8.19 -10.32 2.10
C ARG A 55 7.01 -9.64 1.38
N ARG A 56 6.17 -8.91 2.12
CA ARG A 56 5.04 -8.16 1.55
C ARG A 56 5.49 -7.11 0.54
N ARG A 57 6.54 -6.35 0.86
CA ARG A 57 7.09 -5.35 -0.07
C ARG A 57 7.67 -5.98 -1.33
N GLN A 58 8.34 -7.12 -1.20
CA GLN A 58 8.86 -7.82 -2.36
C GLN A 58 7.71 -8.30 -3.25
N ALA A 59 6.70 -8.96 -2.67
CA ALA A 59 5.51 -9.40 -3.41
C ALA A 59 4.77 -8.21 -4.07
N TYR A 60 4.65 -7.08 -3.37
CA TYR A 60 4.06 -5.86 -3.91
C TYR A 60 4.88 -5.27 -5.06
N ALA A 61 6.21 -5.28 -4.97
CA ALA A 61 7.10 -4.77 -6.01
C ALA A 61 7.11 -5.62 -7.28
N GLU A 62 6.68 -6.88 -7.19
CA GLU A 62 6.51 -7.79 -8.33
C GLU A 62 5.14 -7.60 -9.03
N LEU A 63 4.23 -6.79 -8.48
CA LEU A 63 2.94 -6.50 -9.09
C LEU A 63 3.06 -5.53 -10.27
N ASP A 64 2.37 -5.83 -11.36
CA ASP A 64 2.19 -4.93 -12.50
C ASP A 64 1.01 -3.98 -12.25
N LEU A 65 1.24 -3.00 -11.38
CA LEU A 65 0.22 -2.03 -11.01
C LEU A 65 0.07 -0.96 -12.09
N ARG A 66 -1.18 -0.67 -12.47
CA ARG A 66 -1.50 0.41 -13.41
C ARG A 66 -2.19 1.58 -12.75
N ALA A 67 -1.97 2.76 -13.31
CA ALA A 67 -2.82 3.91 -13.03
C ALA A 67 -4.19 3.73 -13.71
N LEU A 68 -5.23 4.27 -13.09
CA LEU A 68 -6.54 4.42 -13.72
C LEU A 68 -6.50 5.60 -14.69
N SER A 69 -7.28 5.53 -15.76
CA SER A 69 -7.61 6.69 -16.58
C SER A 69 -8.53 7.66 -15.80
N ASP A 70 -8.66 8.89 -16.30
CA ASP A 70 -9.61 9.86 -15.72
C ASP A 70 -11.05 9.37 -15.81
N ASP A 71 -11.42 8.73 -16.93
CA ASP A 71 -12.76 8.15 -17.12
C ASP A 71 -13.02 7.02 -16.11
N GLU A 72 -12.09 6.08 -15.94
CA GLU A 72 -12.23 5.03 -14.92
C GLU A 72 -12.34 5.60 -13.51
N ARG A 73 -11.57 6.65 -13.18
CA ARG A 73 -11.69 7.34 -11.89
C ARG A 73 -13.08 7.94 -11.70
N ALA A 74 -13.62 8.58 -12.73
CA ALA A 74 -14.94 9.19 -12.69
C ALA A 74 -16.04 8.13 -12.52
N ASP A 75 -15.97 7.02 -13.26
CA ASP A 75 -16.91 5.91 -13.18
C ASP A 75 -16.93 5.32 -11.75
N TYR A 76 -15.75 5.02 -11.19
CA TYR A 76 -15.64 4.53 -9.81
C TYR A 76 -16.19 5.54 -8.79
N ALA A 77 -15.90 6.83 -8.96
CA ALA A 77 -16.41 7.87 -8.07
C ALA A 77 -17.95 7.97 -8.12
N GLU A 78 -18.55 7.84 -9.30
CA GLU A 78 -20.00 7.78 -9.48
C GLU A 78 -20.59 6.53 -8.81
N GLU A 79 -20.00 5.36 -9.03
CA GLU A 79 -20.42 4.12 -8.37
C GLU A 79 -20.36 4.23 -6.84
N TRP A 80 -19.32 4.87 -6.30
CA TRP A 80 -19.21 5.13 -4.87
C TRP A 80 -20.34 6.01 -4.34
N GLN A 81 -20.73 7.06 -5.08
CA GLN A 81 -21.88 7.91 -4.70
C GLN A 81 -23.19 7.10 -4.67
N HIS A 82 -23.38 6.19 -5.62
CA HIS A 82 -24.55 5.31 -5.63
C HIS A 82 -24.58 4.39 -4.39
N VAL A 83 -23.44 3.80 -4.03
CA VAL A 83 -23.31 2.97 -2.81
C VAL A 83 -23.64 3.79 -1.55
N GLN A 84 -23.14 5.02 -1.46
CA GLN A 84 -23.44 5.90 -0.32
C GLN A 84 -24.92 6.27 -0.25
N GLY A 85 -25.56 6.55 -1.39
CA GLY A 85 -26.99 6.85 -1.46
C GLY A 85 -27.87 5.67 -1.04
N ALA A 86 -27.50 4.45 -1.42
CA ALA A 86 -28.22 3.23 -1.09
C ALA A 86 -28.23 2.90 0.41
N PHE A 87 -27.31 3.45 1.20
CA PHE A 87 -27.21 3.17 2.64
C PHE A 87 -28.48 3.55 3.41
N VAL A 88 -29.22 4.57 2.96
CA VAL A 88 -30.46 5.01 3.64
C VAL A 88 -31.54 3.94 3.55
N ASP A 89 -31.62 3.27 2.41
CA ASP A 89 -32.64 2.25 2.13
C ASP A 89 -32.21 0.86 2.60
N ASP A 90 -30.95 0.48 2.32
CA ASP A 90 -30.37 -0.79 2.74
C ASP A 90 -28.91 -0.63 3.23
N PRO A 91 -28.72 -0.37 4.53
CA PRO A 91 -27.39 -0.22 5.13
C PRO A 91 -26.47 -1.44 4.94
N ARG A 92 -27.04 -2.64 4.86
CA ARG A 92 -26.27 -3.89 4.80
C ARG A 92 -25.77 -4.13 3.39
N ALA A 93 -26.67 -4.01 2.41
CA ALA A 93 -26.30 -4.08 1.01
C ALA A 93 -25.25 -3.01 0.66
N ALA A 94 -25.43 -1.77 1.10
CA ALA A 94 -24.47 -0.70 0.85
C ALA A 94 -23.06 -1.00 1.39
N VAL A 95 -22.94 -1.60 2.58
CA VAL A 95 -21.63 -2.00 3.14
C VAL A 95 -21.01 -3.19 2.38
N ALA A 96 -21.83 -4.13 1.91
CA ALA A 96 -21.35 -5.23 1.06
C ALA A 96 -20.89 -4.72 -0.31
N ASP A 97 -21.66 -3.81 -0.91
CA ASP A 97 -21.36 -3.18 -2.21
C ASP A 97 -20.11 -2.30 -2.12
N ALA A 98 -19.89 -1.63 -0.99
CA ALA A 98 -18.65 -0.90 -0.73
C ALA A 98 -17.41 -1.81 -0.77
N ASP A 99 -17.45 -2.98 -0.12
CA ASP A 99 -16.35 -3.94 -0.17
C ASP A 99 -16.14 -4.48 -1.60
N ALA A 100 -17.24 -4.81 -2.28
CA ALA A 100 -17.20 -5.31 -3.66
C ALA A 100 -16.59 -4.27 -4.61
N LEU A 101 -16.94 -2.99 -4.44
CA LEU A 101 -16.39 -1.87 -5.22
C LEU A 101 -14.89 -1.74 -4.99
N VAL A 102 -14.44 -1.75 -3.73
CA VAL A 102 -13.01 -1.67 -3.39
C VAL A 102 -12.22 -2.84 -3.99
N ARG A 103 -12.75 -4.07 -3.93
CA ARG A 103 -12.08 -5.23 -4.57
C ARG A 103 -12.04 -5.12 -6.09
N ARG A 104 -13.11 -4.61 -6.71
CA ARG A 104 -13.15 -4.35 -8.15
C ARG A 104 -12.13 -3.29 -8.54
N LEU A 105 -12.01 -2.22 -7.76
CA LEU A 105 -10.99 -1.18 -7.91
C LEU A 105 -9.56 -1.74 -7.75
N ALA A 106 -9.34 -2.63 -6.78
CA ALA A 106 -8.03 -3.28 -6.62
C ALA A 106 -7.68 -4.11 -7.87
N ARG A 107 -8.61 -4.92 -8.37
CA ARG A 107 -8.38 -5.71 -9.58
C ARG A 107 -8.12 -4.85 -10.80
N SER A 108 -8.89 -3.78 -11.01
CA SER A 108 -8.64 -2.88 -12.14
C SER A 108 -7.25 -2.25 -12.04
N ARG A 109 -6.75 -1.95 -10.83
CA ARG A 109 -5.38 -1.46 -10.64
C ARG A 109 -4.27 -2.51 -10.78
N GLY A 110 -4.59 -3.78 -11.01
CA GLY A 110 -3.62 -4.85 -11.23
C GLY A 110 -3.30 -5.69 -9.98
N TYR A 111 -4.07 -5.55 -8.90
CA TYR A 111 -3.94 -6.46 -7.76
C TYR A 111 -4.51 -7.85 -8.12
N PRO A 112 -3.86 -8.94 -7.68
CA PRO A 112 -4.31 -10.28 -8.01
C PRO A 112 -5.61 -10.62 -7.27
N ASP A 113 -6.43 -11.46 -7.89
CA ASP A 113 -7.65 -11.99 -7.27
C ASP A 113 -7.28 -13.13 -6.31
N THR A 114 -6.80 -12.75 -5.12
CA THR A 114 -6.38 -13.66 -4.05
C THR A 114 -7.38 -13.65 -2.88
N GLY A 115 -7.14 -14.52 -1.89
CA GLY A 115 -7.89 -14.47 -0.64
C GLY A 115 -7.77 -13.13 0.06
N GLU A 116 -8.76 -12.78 0.88
CA GLU A 116 -8.84 -11.47 1.56
C GLU A 116 -7.58 -11.13 2.37
N GLU A 117 -7.03 -12.07 3.13
CA GLU A 117 -5.82 -11.84 3.94
C GLU A 117 -4.58 -11.53 3.08
N ASP A 118 -4.45 -12.19 1.92
CA ASP A 118 -3.36 -11.97 0.98
C ASP A 118 -3.51 -10.60 0.29
N LEU A 119 -4.71 -10.27 -0.19
CA LEU A 119 -5.00 -8.98 -0.80
C LEU A 119 -4.75 -7.83 0.19
N LEU A 120 -5.21 -7.97 1.43
CA LEU A 120 -4.96 -7.01 2.51
C LEU A 120 -3.46 -6.82 2.78
N SER A 121 -2.68 -7.89 2.70
CA SER A 121 -1.23 -7.84 2.91
C SER A 121 -0.50 -7.08 1.81
N LEU A 122 -1.00 -7.13 0.57
CA LEU A 122 -0.47 -6.34 -0.55
C LEU A 122 -0.92 -4.88 -0.46
N LEU A 123 -2.21 -4.64 -0.23
CA LEU A 123 -2.77 -3.29 -0.12
C LEU A 123 -2.14 -2.50 1.02
N SER A 124 -1.77 -3.17 2.13
CA SER A 124 -1.13 -2.50 3.26
C SER A 124 0.26 -1.95 2.96
N VAL A 125 0.91 -2.32 1.86
CA VAL A 125 2.20 -1.72 1.47
C VAL A 125 2.00 -0.28 0.98
N ALA A 126 0.96 -0.04 0.19
CA ALA A 126 0.65 1.26 -0.41
C ALA A 126 -0.25 2.13 0.47
N HIS A 127 -1.30 1.53 1.03
CA HIS A 127 -2.43 2.23 1.68
C HIS A 127 -2.33 2.18 3.20
N ARG A 128 -1.14 2.45 3.74
CA ARG A 128 -0.76 2.20 5.14
C ARG A 128 -1.62 2.94 6.17
N THR A 129 -2.11 4.12 5.83
CA THR A 129 -2.89 4.98 6.72
C THR A 129 -4.36 4.57 6.79
N THR A 130 -4.88 4.01 5.71
CA THR A 130 -6.31 3.72 5.52
C THR A 130 -6.63 2.23 5.68
N ILE A 131 -5.65 1.34 5.55
CA ILE A 131 -5.83 -0.12 5.61
C ILE A 131 -6.40 -0.61 6.94
N THR A 132 -6.06 0.03 8.07
CA THR A 132 -6.63 -0.31 9.38
C THR A 132 -8.15 -0.13 9.38
N GLY A 133 -8.63 1.00 8.84
CA GLY A 133 -10.06 1.26 8.69
C GLY A 133 -10.72 0.23 7.77
N TYR A 134 -10.09 -0.12 6.66
CA TYR A 134 -10.61 -1.15 5.74
C TYR A 134 -10.73 -2.53 6.43
N ARG A 135 -9.75 -2.95 7.24
CA ARG A 135 -9.86 -4.20 8.03
C ARG A 135 -10.99 -4.15 9.05
N GLU A 136 -11.14 -3.04 9.76
CA GLU A 136 -12.23 -2.84 10.72
C GLU A 136 -13.61 -2.92 10.03
N ALA A 137 -13.76 -2.26 8.87
CA ALA A 137 -14.98 -2.31 8.07
C ALA A 137 -15.29 -3.71 7.55
N THR A 138 -14.26 -4.44 7.13
CA THR A 138 -14.36 -5.84 6.71
C THR A 138 -14.79 -6.73 7.87
N GLY A 139 -14.30 -6.48 9.09
CA GLY A 139 -14.74 -7.17 10.30
C GLY A 139 -16.24 -6.99 10.57
N VAL A 140 -16.76 -5.77 10.41
CA VAL A 140 -18.20 -5.48 10.52
C VAL A 140 -19.00 -6.22 9.44
N ARG A 141 -18.53 -6.22 8.18
CA ARG A 141 -19.15 -6.99 7.09
C ARG A 141 -19.24 -8.47 7.42
N GLN A 142 -18.13 -9.08 7.85
CA GLN A 142 -18.12 -10.49 8.22
C GLN A 142 -19.01 -10.80 9.43
N ALA A 143 -19.12 -9.88 10.39
CA ALA A 143 -20.04 -10.04 11.52
C ALA A 143 -21.50 -10.08 11.06
N MET A 144 -21.88 -9.22 10.11
CA MET A 144 -23.23 -9.17 9.55
C MET A 144 -23.58 -10.41 8.71
N GLU A 145 -22.59 -11.01 8.04
CA GLU A 145 -22.75 -12.25 7.26
C GLU A 145 -22.97 -13.47 8.16
N ARG A 146 -22.31 -13.51 9.32
CA ARG A 146 -22.47 -14.58 10.30
C ARG A 146 -23.79 -14.47 11.06
N ASP A 147 -24.21 -13.25 11.37
CA ASP A 147 -25.42 -12.96 12.11
C ASP A 147 -26.13 -11.71 11.55
N PRO A 148 -27.39 -11.83 11.09
CA PRO A 148 -28.21 -10.69 10.71
C PRO A 148 -28.41 -9.63 11.81
N GLN A 149 -28.00 -9.86 13.05
CA GLN A 149 -27.98 -8.86 14.12
C GLN A 149 -26.57 -8.53 14.64
N GLY A 150 -25.53 -9.09 14.03
CA GLY A 150 -24.13 -8.98 14.47
C GLY A 150 -23.48 -7.60 14.28
N ALA A 151 -24.20 -6.62 13.74
CA ALA A 151 -23.75 -5.25 13.58
C ALA A 151 -24.93 -4.27 13.72
N SER A 152 -24.73 -3.20 14.49
CA SER A 152 -25.71 -2.11 14.59
C SER A 152 -25.66 -1.22 13.35
N THR A 153 -26.73 -0.46 13.08
CA THR A 153 -26.74 0.53 11.97
C THR A 153 -25.61 1.55 12.11
N GLU A 154 -25.23 1.88 13.35
CA GLU A 154 -24.10 2.78 13.62
C GLU A 154 -22.76 2.13 13.24
N ASP A 155 -22.56 0.84 13.53
CA ASP A 155 -21.38 0.10 13.06
C ASP A 155 -21.30 0.07 11.54
N LEU A 156 -22.44 -0.14 10.87
CA LEU A 156 -22.54 -0.11 9.40
C LEU A 156 -22.19 1.27 8.84
N ARG A 157 -22.68 2.35 9.49
CA ARG A 157 -22.38 3.73 9.09
C ARG A 157 -20.88 4.02 9.19
N GLN A 158 -20.22 3.55 10.25
CA GLN A 158 -18.78 3.72 10.41
C GLN A 158 -17.99 2.83 9.45
N ALA A 159 -18.44 1.61 9.18
CA ALA A 159 -17.83 0.73 8.19
C ALA A 159 -17.84 1.37 6.80
N LEU A 160 -18.98 1.96 6.38
CA LEU A 160 -19.08 2.67 5.11
C LEU A 160 -18.11 3.86 5.02
N GLN A 161 -17.98 4.66 6.09
CA GLN A 161 -16.98 5.74 6.15
C GLN A 161 -15.55 5.23 6.01
N ARG A 162 -15.21 4.14 6.70
CA ARG A 162 -13.87 3.52 6.64
C ARG A 162 -13.57 2.95 5.26
N TYR A 163 -14.54 2.31 4.60
CA TYR A 163 -14.41 1.92 3.19
C TYR A 163 -14.19 3.14 2.30
N GLY A 164 -14.90 4.24 2.53
CA GLY A 164 -14.75 5.48 1.76
C GLY A 164 -13.37 6.10 1.87
N ALA A 165 -12.84 6.23 3.08
CA ALA A 165 -11.49 6.75 3.29
C ALA A 165 -10.43 5.90 2.56
N PHE A 166 -10.60 4.57 2.55
CA PHE A 166 -9.72 3.66 1.81
C PHE A 166 -9.90 3.75 0.30
N PHE A 167 -11.15 3.85 -0.16
CA PHE A 167 -11.50 3.98 -1.57
C PHE A 167 -10.93 5.27 -2.19
N GLU A 168 -11.07 6.41 -1.48
CA GLU A 168 -10.51 7.69 -1.90
C GLU A 168 -8.98 7.63 -2.02
N ASP A 169 -8.30 6.99 -1.05
CA ASP A 169 -6.85 6.77 -1.09
C ASP A 169 -6.43 5.88 -2.28
N MET A 170 -7.20 4.84 -2.60
CA MET A 170 -6.98 4.01 -3.79
C MET A 170 -7.20 4.73 -5.12
N LEU A 171 -8.18 5.65 -5.18
CA LEU A 171 -8.42 6.49 -6.36
C LEU A 171 -7.32 7.55 -6.53
N ALA A 172 -6.88 8.16 -5.42
CA ALA A 172 -5.87 9.20 -5.41
C ALA A 172 -4.45 8.67 -5.67
N ALA A 173 -4.19 7.39 -5.41
CA ALA A 173 -2.92 6.76 -5.72
C ALA A 173 -2.67 6.76 -7.24
N SER A 174 -2.06 7.80 -7.79
CA SER A 174 -1.43 7.76 -9.10
C SER A 174 -0.32 6.72 -9.01
N GLY A 175 -0.38 5.68 -9.85
CA GLY A 175 0.61 4.61 -9.84
C GLY A 175 1.98 5.17 -10.19
N ALA A 176 2.80 5.52 -9.20
CA ALA A 176 4.26 5.67 -9.19
C ALA A 176 4.98 6.25 -10.44
N ALA A 177 4.28 6.99 -11.32
CA ALA A 177 4.81 7.49 -12.59
C ALA A 177 4.97 9.01 -12.64
N ASP A 178 4.35 9.74 -11.71
CA ASP A 178 4.49 11.21 -11.61
C ASP A 178 5.71 11.68 -10.78
N ASP A 179 6.43 10.75 -10.15
CA ASP A 179 7.66 11.02 -9.38
C ASP A 179 8.95 10.64 -10.14
N ALA A 180 8.86 10.40 -11.46
CA ALA A 180 10.06 10.32 -12.28
C ALA A 180 10.73 11.70 -12.27
N PRO A 181 11.96 11.86 -11.72
CA PRO A 181 12.67 13.13 -11.82
C PRO A 181 12.76 13.51 -13.29
N PRO A 182 12.63 14.80 -13.66
CA PRO A 182 12.80 15.23 -15.05
C PRO A 182 14.10 14.61 -15.53
N THR A 183 13.99 13.77 -16.56
CA THR A 183 15.15 13.12 -17.16
C THR A 183 16.13 14.22 -17.46
N ARG A 184 17.22 14.30 -16.68
CA ARG A 184 18.29 15.24 -16.93
C ARG A 184 18.83 14.91 -18.30
N ASP A 185 18.40 15.73 -19.25
CA ASP A 185 19.16 16.24 -20.36
C ASP A 185 20.30 15.32 -20.80
N ARG A 186 19.98 14.41 -21.72
CA ARG A 186 20.99 13.68 -22.49
C ARG A 186 21.67 14.55 -23.57
N ASP A 187 21.37 15.85 -23.68
CA ASP A 187 22.05 16.73 -24.64
C ASP A 187 23.39 17.31 -24.13
N SER A 188 23.63 17.35 -22.82
CA SER A 188 24.93 17.79 -22.27
C SER A 188 26.13 16.89 -22.64
N ARG A 189 25.92 15.68 -23.17
CA ARG A 189 26.99 14.76 -23.58
C ARG A 189 27.30 14.79 -25.10
N ARG A 190 26.52 15.55 -25.88
CA ARG A 190 26.78 15.81 -27.32
C ARG A 190 27.47 17.15 -27.59
N ALA A 191 27.40 18.11 -26.67
CA ALA A 191 28.07 19.39 -26.83
C ALA A 191 29.59 19.33 -26.56
N LEU A 192 30.03 18.48 -25.62
CA LEU A 192 31.45 18.39 -25.25
C LEU A 192 32.31 17.53 -26.20
N SER A 193 31.70 16.76 -27.11
CA SER A 193 32.46 15.94 -28.08
C SER A 193 32.73 16.65 -29.42
N LEU A 194 32.20 17.86 -29.62
CA LEU A 194 32.45 18.68 -30.83
C LEU A 194 33.51 19.76 -30.63
N GLU A 195 33.89 20.09 -29.40
CA GLU A 195 34.98 21.06 -29.13
C GLU A 195 36.38 20.42 -29.04
N GLU A 196 36.52 19.10 -28.91
CA GLU A 196 37.83 18.41 -28.95
C GLU A 196 38.29 18.03 -30.38
N ARG A 197 37.58 18.49 -31.43
CA ARG A 197 37.94 18.23 -32.84
C ARG A 197 38.08 19.52 -33.67
N ARG A 198 38.70 20.56 -33.13
CA ARG A 198 39.23 21.68 -33.91
C ARG A 198 40.63 22.08 -33.49
#